data_AF-A0AAV1TKV5-F1
#
_entry.id   AF-A0AAV1TKV5-F1
#
_cell.length_a   1.000
_cell.length_b   1.000
_cell.length_c   1.000
_cell.angle_alpha   90.00
_cell.angle_beta   90.00
_cell.angle_gamma   90.00
#
_symmetry.space_group_name_H-M   'P 1'
#
loop_
_entity.id
_entity.type
_entity.pdbx_description
1 polymer ?
#
loop_
_entity_poly.entity_id
_entity_poly.type
_entity_poly.pdbx_seq_one_letter_code
_entity_poly.pdbx_strand_id
1 'polypeptide(L)'
;MVARQTSRLVRSSAQRRAISSLVNKKSHVPDDQHLFLTSKDPTYVKRPSDRLLLTGMFLGMGLGFAQSIRGEISMATGTGKKE
;
A
#
# COMPACT_ATOMS: atom_id res chain seq x y z
N MET A 1 0.70 -3.53 43.90
CA MET A 1 0.70 -2.98 42.52
C MET A 1 1.06 -4.02 41.44
N VAL A 2 1.59 -5.19 41.77
CA VAL A 2 2.05 -6.23 40.81
C VAL A 2 0.89 -7.03 40.17
N ALA A 3 -0.22 -7.27 40.88
CA ALA A 3 -1.36 -8.04 40.37
C ALA A 3 -2.16 -7.37 39.22
N ARG A 4 -2.00 -6.05 39.03
CA ARG A 4 -2.64 -5.32 37.91
C ARG A 4 -1.87 -5.45 36.59
N GLN A 5 -0.58 -5.75 36.64
CA GLN A 5 0.23 -5.97 35.43
C GLN A 5 0.03 -7.38 34.88
N THR A 6 -0.12 -8.38 35.76
CA THR A 6 -0.34 -9.77 35.36
C THR A 6 -1.70 -9.96 34.69
N SER A 7 -2.75 -9.27 35.14
CA SER A 7 -4.08 -9.35 34.52
C SER A 7 -4.14 -8.74 33.11
N ARG A 8 -3.30 -7.73 32.80
CA ARG A 8 -3.17 -7.17 31.44
C ARG A 8 -2.45 -8.12 30.49
N LEU A 9 -1.42 -8.82 30.97
CA LEU A 9 -0.70 -9.84 30.19
C LEU A 9 -1.56 -11.07 29.90
N VAL A 10 -2.37 -11.49 30.88
CA VAL A 10 -3.33 -12.61 30.70
C VAL A 10 -4.49 -12.20 29.78
N ARG A 11 -4.94 -10.94 29.82
CA ARG A 11 -5.95 -10.44 28.88
C ARG A 11 -5.41 -10.26 27.46
N SER A 12 -4.15 -9.87 27.30
CA SER A 12 -3.52 -9.77 25.97
C SER A 12 -3.23 -11.15 25.37
N SER A 13 -2.98 -12.18 26.19
CA SER A 13 -2.82 -13.56 25.72
C SER A 13 -4.15 -14.28 25.48
N ALA A 14 -5.22 -13.90 26.20
CA ALA A 14 -6.58 -14.42 25.99
C ALA A 14 -7.28 -13.84 24.75
N GLN A 15 -6.89 -12.64 24.29
CA GLN A 15 -7.38 -12.06 23.04
C GLN A 15 -6.60 -12.58 21.82
N ARG A 16 -6.33 -13.89 21.76
CA ARG A 16 -6.13 -14.55 20.48
C ARG A 16 -7.48 -14.52 19.77
N ARG A 17 -7.74 -13.46 18.99
CA ARG A 17 -8.79 -13.48 17.98
C ARG A 17 -8.63 -14.82 17.25
N ALA A 18 -9.64 -15.67 17.31
CA ALA A 18 -9.72 -16.82 16.46
C ALA A 18 -9.64 -16.29 15.03
N ILE A 19 -8.44 -16.34 14.45
CA ILE A 19 -8.22 -16.08 13.04
C ILE A 19 -8.93 -17.25 12.39
N SER A 20 -10.18 -17.02 11.97
CA SER A 20 -10.97 -17.95 11.19
C SER A 20 -10.09 -18.50 10.09
N SER A 21 -9.68 -19.76 10.25
CA SER A 21 -8.84 -20.51 9.32
C SER A 21 -9.69 -20.89 8.10
N LEU A 22 -10.23 -19.89 7.39
CA LEU A 22 -11.12 -20.13 6.27
C LEU A 22 -10.39 -20.73 5.06
N VAL A 23 -9.05 -20.71 5.05
CA VAL A 23 -8.23 -21.51 4.14
C VAL A 23 -6.91 -21.85 4.83
N ASN A 24 -6.49 -23.11 4.75
CA ASN A 24 -5.21 -23.63 5.25
C ASN A 24 -4.02 -23.09 4.40
N LYS A 25 -3.82 -21.77 4.41
CA LYS A 25 -2.71 -21.09 3.74
C LYS A 25 -1.71 -20.64 4.81
N LYS A 26 -0.41 -20.77 4.49
CA LYS A 26 0.66 -20.23 5.33
C LYS A 26 0.42 -18.74 5.56
N SER A 27 0.37 -18.33 6.82
CA SER A 27 0.19 -16.93 7.19
C SER A 27 1.44 -16.12 6.79
N HIS A 28 1.25 -15.08 5.99
CA HIS A 28 2.31 -14.13 5.60
C HIS A 28 2.51 -13.01 6.65
N VAL A 29 1.68 -12.98 7.69
CA VAL A 29 1.64 -11.88 8.67
C VAL A 29 2.96 -11.70 9.43
N PRO A 30 3.63 -12.76 9.92
CA PRO A 30 4.92 -12.58 10.61
C PRO A 30 6.02 -12.04 9.69
N ASP A 31 6.06 -12.51 8.44
CA ASP A 31 7.04 -12.09 7.45
C ASP A 31 6.85 -10.61 7.07
N ASP A 32 5.59 -10.19 6.89
CA ASP A 32 5.25 -8.79 6.69
C ASP A 32 5.65 -7.93 7.90
N GLN A 33 5.32 -8.34 9.13
CA GLN A 33 5.70 -7.59 10.33
C GLN A 33 7.21 -7.41 10.44
N HIS A 34 7.98 -8.45 10.16
CA HIS A 34 9.44 -8.35 10.13
C HIS A 34 9.90 -7.35 9.06
N LEU A 35 9.39 -7.44 7.83
CA LEU A 35 9.72 -6.52 6.73
C LEU A 35 9.43 -5.05 7.09
N PHE A 36 8.25 -4.79 7.67
CA PHE A 36 7.81 -3.44 8.03
C PHE A 36 8.54 -2.86 9.26
N LEU A 37 9.12 -3.69 10.13
CA LEU A 37 9.87 -3.23 11.29
C LEU A 37 11.37 -3.11 11.05
N THR A 38 11.93 -3.89 10.11
CA THR A 38 13.38 -3.94 9.88
C THR A 38 13.85 -3.07 8.72
N SER A 39 13.03 -2.91 7.67
CA SER A 39 13.40 -2.08 6.53
C SER A 39 13.32 -0.59 6.86
N LYS A 40 14.37 0.15 6.45
CA LYS A 40 14.46 1.62 6.52
C LYS A 40 13.80 2.31 5.34
N ASP A 41 13.32 1.56 4.36
CA ASP A 41 12.65 2.13 3.19
C ASP A 41 11.30 2.77 3.59
N PRO A 42 10.85 3.79 2.85
CA PRO A 42 9.51 4.36 3.04
C PRO A 42 8.42 3.29 2.92
N THR A 43 7.34 3.45 3.70
CA THR A 43 6.25 2.47 3.78
C THR A 43 5.66 2.08 2.42
N TYR A 44 5.64 3.00 1.46
CA TYR A 44 5.09 2.82 0.12
C TYR A 44 6.06 2.14 -0.88
N VAL A 45 7.25 1.72 -0.45
CA VAL A 45 8.27 1.05 -1.29
C VAL A 45 8.86 -0.20 -0.61
N LYS A 46 8.27 -0.66 0.49
CA LYS A 46 8.89 -1.70 1.32
C LYS A 46 8.96 -3.05 0.64
N ARG A 47 7.96 -3.40 -0.19
CA ARG A 47 8.00 -4.65 -0.94
C ARG A 47 8.70 -4.42 -2.28
N PRO A 48 9.43 -5.42 -2.79
CA PRO A 48 10.04 -5.35 -4.12
C PRO A 48 9.03 -5.01 -5.23
N SER A 49 7.79 -5.51 -5.11
CA SER A 49 6.68 -5.23 -6.04
C SER A 49 6.23 -3.77 -6.04
N ASP A 50 6.39 -3.06 -4.90
CA ASP A 50 5.86 -1.71 -4.73
C ASP A 50 6.59 -0.72 -5.65
N ARG A 51 7.88 -0.95 -5.92
CA ARG A 51 8.65 -0.14 -6.87
C ARG A 51 8.06 -0.22 -8.28
N LEU A 52 7.76 -1.42 -8.75
CA LEU A 52 7.19 -1.62 -10.09
C LEU A 52 5.81 -0.98 -10.20
N LEU A 53 4.97 -1.16 -9.18
CA LEU A 53 3.64 -0.55 -9.11
C LEU A 53 3.73 1.00 -9.10
N LEU A 54 4.64 1.55 -8.30
CA LEU A 54 4.83 3.00 -8.20
C LEU A 54 5.34 3.58 -9.53
N THR A 55 6.30 2.92 -10.18
CA THR A 55 6.77 3.32 -11.51
C THR A 55 5.64 3.29 -12.54
N GLY A 56 4.83 2.23 -12.57
CA GLY A 56 3.68 2.15 -13.47
C GLY A 56 2.67 3.26 -13.24
N MET A 57 2.38 3.59 -11.98
CA MET A 57 1.48 4.68 -11.60
C MET A 57 2.00 6.05 -12.08
N PHE A 58 3.28 6.34 -11.87
CA PHE A 58 3.88 7.61 -12.31
C PHE A 58 3.93 7.74 -13.84
N LEU A 59 4.18 6.65 -14.55
CA LEU A 59 4.13 6.64 -16.02
C LEU A 59 2.72 6.95 -16.53
N GLY A 60 1.70 6.27 -15.98
CA GLY A 60 0.30 6.53 -16.35
C GLY A 60 -0.12 7.97 -16.06
N MET A 61 0.28 8.50 -14.89
CA MET A 61 0.03 9.89 -14.52
C MET A 61 0.71 10.88 -15.46
N GLY A 62 1.98 10.66 -15.80
CA GLY A 62 2.73 11.51 -16.72
C GLY A 62 2.10 11.55 -18.13
N LEU A 63 1.69 10.39 -18.64
CA LEU A 63 0.99 10.31 -19.94
C LEU A 63 -0.38 11.00 -19.89
N GLY A 64 -1.12 10.86 -18.80
CA GLY A 64 -2.40 11.56 -18.60
C GLY A 64 -2.20 13.08 -18.55
N PHE A 65 -1.20 13.55 -17.80
CA PHE A 65 -0.88 14.98 -17.70
C PHE A 65 -0.47 15.60 -19.04
N ALA A 66 0.35 14.90 -19.82
CA ALA A 66 0.72 15.34 -21.16
C ALA A 66 -0.50 15.44 -22.10
N GLN A 67 -1.44 14.50 -22.00
CA GLN A 67 -2.70 14.57 -22.75
C GLN A 67 -3.57 15.74 -22.30
N SER A 68 -3.64 16.04 -21.01
CA SER A 68 -4.37 17.23 -20.50
C SER A 68 -3.79 18.52 -21.09
N ILE A 69 -2.47 18.71 -21.03
CA ILE A 69 -1.81 19.89 -21.61
C ILE A 69 -2.08 19.97 -23.12
N ARG A 70 -1.94 18.85 -23.83
CA ARG A 70 -2.23 18.81 -25.26
C ARG A 70 -3.68 19.21 -25.56
N GLY A 71 -4.62 18.72 -24.75
CA GLY A 71 -6.04 19.09 -24.85
C GLY A 71 -6.27 20.58 -24.67
N GLU A 72 -5.66 21.18 -23.65
CA GLU A 72 -5.73 22.63 -23.41
C GLU A 72 -5.16 23.45 -24.58
N ILE A 73 -4.01 23.05 -25.13
CA ILE A 73 -3.40 23.71 -26.29
C ILE A 73 -4.31 23.59 -27.52
N SER A 74 -4.87 22.41 -27.78
CA SER A 74 -5.81 22.20 -28.90
C SER A 74 -7.08 23.03 -28.74
N MET A 75 -7.61 23.15 -27.52
CA MET A 75 -8.75 24.04 -27.22
C MET A 75 -8.39 25.52 -27.44
N ALA A 76 -7.23 25.97 -26.96
CA ALA A 76 -6.79 27.35 -27.11
C ALA A 76 -6.51 27.75 -28.56
N THR A 77 -6.00 26.82 -29.37
CA THR A 77 -5.66 27.06 -30.79
C THR A 77 -6.79 26.70 -31.76
N GLY A 78 -7.89 26.11 -31.26
CA GLY A 78 -9.00 25.65 -32.09
C GLY A 78 -8.64 24.48 -33.03
N THR A 79 -7.55 23.76 -32.77
CA THR A 79 -7.02 22.68 -33.62
C THR A 79 -7.45 21.29 -33.12
N GLY A 80 -7.28 20.25 -33.94
CA GLY A 80 -7.47 18.86 -33.51
C GLY A 80 -8.93 18.38 -33.43
N LYS A 81 -9.86 19.10 -34.05
CA LYS A 81 -11.22 18.59 -34.28
C LYS A 81 -11.15 17.45 -35.32
N LYS A 82 -11.89 16.37 -35.09
CA LYS A 82 -12.19 15.42 -36.17
C LYS A 82 -13.11 16.14 -37.16
N GLU A 83 -12.81 15.97 -38.45
CA GLU A 83 -13.76 16.29 -39.53
C GLU A 83 -15.10 15.58 -39.32
#